data_AF-A0A942GE14-F1
#
_entry.id   AF-A0A942GE14-F1
#
_cell.length_a   1.000
_cell.length_b   1.000
_cell.length_c   1.000
_cell.angle_alpha   90.00
_cell.angle_beta   90.00
_cell.angle_gamma   90.00
#
_symmetry.space_group_name_H-M   'P 1'
#
loop_
_entity.id
_entity.type
_entity.pdbx_description
1 polymer ?
#
loop_
_entity_poly.entity_id
_entity_poly.type
_entity_poly.pdbx_seq_one_letter_code
_entity_poly.pdbx_strand_id
1 'polypeptide(L)'
;MTLFHYASLFVIILTLYGIAVGSYPAFRMNRATIALVGAAVLIFIGSISLQQAYDSIDLNTILLLFSMMIINGNLRICGFFKLLSTKIISLAKTPNQLLALIIFSSGFLSAFFLNDTIVIIFTPLVIE
;
A
#
# COMPACT_ATOMS: atom_id res chain seq x y z
N MET A 1 35.75 -2.34 -5.19
CA MET A 1 34.90 -1.61 -4.23
C MET A 1 33.90 -0.70 -4.94
N THR A 2 34.30 0.19 -5.84
CA THR A 2 33.39 1.13 -6.54
C THR A 2 32.42 0.44 -7.52
N LEU A 3 32.89 -0.52 -8.33
CA LEU A 3 32.05 -1.19 -9.34
C LEU A 3 30.85 -1.94 -8.74
N PHE A 4 31.04 -2.63 -7.61
CA PHE A 4 29.96 -3.32 -6.89
C PHE A 4 28.91 -2.33 -6.37
N HIS A 5 29.34 -1.18 -5.84
CA HIS A 5 28.41 -0.14 -5.37
C HIS A 5 27.58 0.44 -6.53
N TYR A 6 28.20 0.70 -7.68
CA TYR A 6 27.47 1.18 -8.86
C TYR A 6 26.47 0.14 -9.39
N ALA A 7 26.84 -1.14 -9.40
CA ALA A 7 25.94 -2.23 -9.80
C ALA A 7 24.74 -2.35 -8.85
N SER A 8 24.96 -2.33 -7.54
CA SER A 8 23.87 -2.38 -6.55
C SER A 8 22.94 -1.18 -6.65
N LEU A 9 23.50 0.02 -6.81
CA LEU A 9 22.73 1.26 -6.94
C LEU A 9 21.86 1.22 -8.21
N PHE A 10 22.41 0.74 -9.32
CA PHE A 10 21.65 0.51 -10.55
C PHE A 10 20.47 -0.46 -10.34
N VAL A 11 20.70 -1.60 -9.68
CA VAL A 11 19.65 -2.60 -9.38
C VAL A 11 18.57 -2.01 -8.47
N ILE A 12 18.96 -1.24 -7.45
CA ILE A 12 18.00 -0.59 -6.53
C ILE A 12 17.14 0.42 -7.30
N ILE A 13 17.75 1.30 -8.10
CA ILE A 13 17.01 2.28 -8.91
C ILE A 13 16.04 1.56 -9.85
N LEU A 14 16.51 0.53 -10.54
CA LEU A 14 15.70 -0.23 -11.48
C LEU A 14 14.53 -0.95 -10.78
N THR A 15 14.75 -1.49 -9.59
CA THR A 15 13.72 -2.13 -8.77
C THR A 15 12.68 -1.10 -8.30
N LEU A 16 13.13 0.04 -7.75
CA LEU A 16 12.24 1.12 -7.30
C LEU A 16 11.43 1.71 -8.45
N TYR A 17 12.04 1.89 -9.61
CA TYR A 17 11.35 2.30 -10.83
C TYR A 17 10.29 1.27 -11.23
N GLY A 18 10.62 -0.02 -11.21
CA GLY A 18 9.67 -1.10 -11.48
C GLY A 18 8.48 -1.10 -10.51
N ILE A 19 8.71 -0.87 -9.22
CA ILE A 19 7.65 -0.76 -8.20
C ILE A 19 6.77 0.48 -8.48
N ALA A 20 7.36 1.61 -8.85
CA ALA A 20 6.66 2.86 -9.14
C ALA A 20 5.75 2.75 -10.37
N VAL A 21 6.19 2.05 -11.43
CA VAL A 21 5.38 1.75 -12.62
C VAL A 21 4.18 0.85 -12.29
N GLY A 22 4.24 0.10 -11.18
CA GLY A 22 3.08 -0.56 -10.56
C GLY A 22 2.72 -1.93 -11.15
N SER A 23 2.88 -2.11 -12.47
CA SER A 23 2.81 -3.42 -13.13
C SER A 23 3.46 -3.36 -14.51
N TYR A 24 4.30 -4.34 -14.84
CA TYR A 24 4.84 -4.46 -16.20
C TYR A 24 3.95 -5.45 -16.97
N PRO A 25 3.10 -4.97 -17.91
CA PRO A 25 2.08 -5.80 -18.56
C PRO A 25 2.67 -7.00 -19.32
N ALA A 26 3.93 -6.94 -19.74
CA ALA A 26 4.60 -8.04 -20.43
C ALA A 26 5.05 -9.19 -19.50
N PHE A 27 5.38 -8.92 -18.23
CA PHE A 27 5.96 -9.92 -17.32
C PHE A 27 5.02 -10.42 -16.22
N ARG A 28 3.78 -9.90 -16.15
CA ARG A 28 2.79 -10.23 -15.11
C ARG A 28 3.34 -10.13 -13.68
N MET A 29 4.27 -9.20 -13.44
CA MET A 29 4.86 -8.98 -12.12
C MET A 29 4.07 -7.93 -11.35
N ASN A 30 3.71 -8.24 -10.11
CA ASN A 30 3.17 -7.26 -9.17
C ASN A 30 4.31 -6.57 -8.39
N ARG A 31 3.99 -5.51 -7.65
CA ARG A 31 4.96 -4.75 -6.84
C ARG A 31 5.78 -5.63 -5.89
N ALA A 32 5.16 -6.65 -5.29
CA ALA A 32 5.83 -7.58 -4.36
C ALA A 32 6.82 -8.50 -5.09
N THR A 33 6.46 -9.04 -6.25
CA THR A 33 7.35 -9.87 -7.07
C THR A 33 8.54 -9.05 -7.58
N ILE A 34 8.33 -7.80 -7.97
CA ILE A 34 9.42 -6.89 -8.39
C ILE A 34 10.40 -6.67 -7.24
N ALA A 35 9.91 -6.37 -6.04
CA ALA A 35 10.75 -6.22 -4.86
C ALA A 35 11.54 -7.49 -4.53
N LEU A 36 10.89 -8.66 -4.61
CA LEU A 36 11.53 -9.96 -4.34
C LEU A 36 12.64 -10.28 -5.36
N VAL A 37 12.39 -10.05 -6.65
CA VAL A 37 13.42 -10.24 -7.69
C VAL A 37 14.58 -9.27 -7.50
N GLY A 38 14.30 -7.99 -7.20
CA GLY A 38 15.35 -7.01 -6.90
C GLY A 38 16.24 -7.43 -5.72
N ALA A 39 15.63 -7.90 -4.63
CA ALA A 39 16.36 -8.43 -3.48
C ALA A 39 17.19 -9.68 -3.83
N ALA A 40 16.63 -10.62 -4.59
CA ALA A 40 17.35 -11.82 -5.04
C ALA A 40 18.57 -11.48 -5.91
N VAL A 41 18.46 -10.50 -6.81
CA VAL A 41 19.57 -10.02 -7.63
C VAL A 41 20.67 -9.37 -6.77
N LEU A 42 20.30 -8.58 -5.75
CA LEU A 42 21.27 -7.99 -4.82
C LEU A 42 22.04 -9.04 -4.02
N ILE A 43 21.38 -10.13 -3.62
CA ILE A 43 22.03 -11.28 -2.97
C ILE A 43 22.96 -12.00 -3.95
N PHE A 44 22.51 -12.23 -5.19
CA PHE A 44 23.29 -12.94 -6.22
C PHE A 44 24.58 -12.19 -6.60
N ILE A 45 24.53 -10.86 -6.67
CA ILE A 45 25.71 -10.02 -6.94
C ILE A 45 26.65 -9.95 -5.71
N GLY A 46 26.23 -10.47 -4.56
CA GLY A 46 26.99 -10.44 -3.31
C GLY A 46 26.99 -9.07 -2.64
N SER A 47 26.03 -8.20 -2.98
CA SER A 47 25.90 -6.87 -2.37
C SER A 47 25.38 -6.93 -0.94
N ILE A 48 24.55 -7.92 -0.63
CA ILE A 48 24.03 -8.23 0.70
C ILE A 48 24.12 -9.73 0.92
N SER A 49 24.41 -10.16 2.15
CA SER A 49 24.35 -11.58 2.48
C SER A 49 22.90 -12.04 2.66
N LEU A 50 22.67 -13.35 2.51
CA LEU A 50 21.34 -13.93 2.76
C LEU A 50 20.88 -13.65 4.20
N GLN A 51 21.79 -13.71 5.17
CA GLN A 51 21.49 -13.40 6.58
C GLN A 51 21.05 -11.94 6.74
N GLN A 52 21.77 -10.98 6.15
CA GLN A 52 21.39 -9.56 6.18
C GLN A 52 20.03 -9.31 5.53
N ALA A 53 19.72 -10.01 4.44
CA ALA A 53 18.42 -9.92 3.80
C ALA A 53 17.29 -10.41 4.71
N TYR A 54 17.49 -11.53 5.43
CA TYR A 54 16.52 -12.02 6.42
C TYR A 54 16.38 -11.09 7.62
N ASP A 55 17.49 -10.57 8.14
CA ASP A 55 17.50 -9.64 9.27
C ASP A 55 16.81 -8.31 8.93
N SER A 56 16.69 -7.97 7.63
CA SER A 56 15.96 -6.80 7.15
C SER A 56 14.43 -6.99 7.16
N ILE A 57 13.92 -8.20 7.41
CA ILE A 57 12.49 -8.49 7.47
C ILE A 57 11.98 -8.20 8.89
N ASP A 58 11.22 -7.12 9.05
CA ASP A 58 10.56 -6.82 10.32
C ASP A 58 9.19 -7.52 10.42
N LEU A 59 9.17 -8.62 11.18
CA LEU A 59 7.95 -9.38 11.45
C LEU A 59 6.91 -8.58 12.23
N ASN A 60 7.30 -7.63 13.08
CA ASN A 60 6.34 -6.83 13.84
C ASN A 60 5.50 -5.98 12.89
N THR A 61 6.14 -5.34 11.92
CA THR A 61 5.46 -4.55 10.89
C THR A 61 4.55 -5.45 10.03
N ILE A 62 5.01 -6.63 9.62
CA ILE A 62 4.18 -7.57 8.84
C ILE A 62 2.93 -8.01 9.62
N LEU A 63 3.10 -8.40 10.89
CA LEU A 63 2.01 -8.83 11.75
C LEU A 63 1.03 -7.69 12.05
N LEU A 64 1.53 -6.47 12.25
CA LEU A 64 0.72 -5.27 12.43
C LEU A 64 -0.17 -5.02 11.22
N LEU A 65 0.43 -4.97 10.02
CA LEU A 65 -0.30 -4.75 8.76
C LEU A 65 -1.30 -5.88 8.50
N PHE A 66 -0.91 -7.14 8.69
CA PHE A 66 -1.80 -8.29 8.53
C PHE A 66 -3.01 -8.24 9.48
N SER A 67 -2.78 -7.92 10.76
CA SER A 67 -3.85 -7.78 11.75
C SER A 67 -4.80 -6.64 11.39
N MET A 68 -4.27 -5.50 10.95
CA MET A 68 -5.07 -4.39 10.44
C MET A 68 -5.88 -4.78 9.20
N MET A 69 -5.32 -5.56 8.28
CA MET A 69 -6.05 -6.09 7.11
C MET A 69 -7.22 -6.99 7.53
N ILE A 70 -7.03 -7.87 8.51
CA ILE A 70 -8.11 -8.71 9.05
C ILE A 70 -9.22 -7.86 9.67
N ILE A 71 -8.87 -6.89 10.51
CA ILE A 71 -9.85 -5.99 11.16
C ILE A 71 -10.64 -5.22 10.10
N ASN A 72 -9.96 -4.63 9.12
CA ASN A 72 -10.59 -3.90 8.02
C ASN A 72 -11.51 -4.80 7.17
N GLY A 73 -11.08 -6.02 6.88
CA GLY A 73 -11.89 -7.01 6.16
C GLY A 73 -13.19 -7.33 6.90
N ASN A 74 -13.12 -7.57 8.20
CA ASN A 74 -14.31 -7.83 9.03
C ASN A 74 -15.24 -6.63 9.10
N LEU A 75 -14.72 -5.41 9.31
CA LEU A 75 -15.54 -4.19 9.30
C LEU A 75 -16.25 -3.98 7.96
N ARG A 76 -15.59 -4.31 6.85
CA ARG A 76 -16.20 -4.29 5.51
C ARG A 76 -17.34 -5.29 5.39
N ILE A 77 -17.17 -6.51 5.87
CA ILE A 77 -18.21 -7.56 5.83
C ILE A 77 -19.40 -7.19 6.74
N CYS A 78 -19.14 -6.62 7.92
CA CYS A 78 -20.19 -6.15 8.84
C CYS A 78 -20.95 -4.92 8.33
N GLY A 79 -20.54 -4.31 7.21
CA GLY A 79 -21.21 -3.14 6.63
C GLY A 79 -20.94 -1.82 7.36
N PHE A 80 -19.93 -1.77 8.25
CA PHE A 80 -19.57 -0.55 8.99
C PHE A 80 -19.36 0.65 8.06
N PHE A 81 -18.59 0.44 7.00
CA PHE A 81 -18.28 1.49 6.04
C PHE A 81 -19.50 1.94 5.24
N LYS A 82 -20.44 1.02 4.91
CA LYS A 82 -21.70 1.38 4.24
C LYS A 82 -22.55 2.27 5.13
N LEU A 83 -22.65 1.96 6.42
CA LEU A 83 -23.36 2.79 7.39
C LEU A 83 -22.74 4.19 7.52
N LEU A 84 -21.41 4.25 7.56
CA LEU A 84 -20.68 5.52 7.62
C LEU A 84 -20.92 6.38 6.38
N SER A 85 -20.82 5.79 5.19
CA SER A 85 -21.09 6.45 3.91
C SER A 85 -22.51 7.03 3.86
N THR A 86 -23.53 6.23 4.19
CA THR A 86 -24.93 6.72 4.23
C THR A 86 -25.12 7.87 5.23
N LYS A 87 -24.42 7.80 6.37
CA LYS A 87 -24.47 8.88 7.38
C LYS A 87 -23.83 10.16 6.86
N ILE A 88 -22.69 10.07 6.19
CA ILE A 88 -22.02 11.22 5.56
C ILE A 88 -22.91 11.86 4.49
N ILE A 89 -23.52 11.05 3.62
CA ILE A 89 -24.41 11.54 2.56
C ILE A 89 -25.63 12.23 3.15
N SER A 90 -26.28 11.65 4.16
CA SER A 90 -27.46 12.25 4.78
C SER A 90 -27.17 13.54 5.57
N LEU A 91 -25.93 13.74 6.04
CA LEU A 91 -25.47 14.98 6.66
C LEU A 91 -25.15 16.08 5.65
N ALA A 92 -24.73 15.70 4.44
CA ALA A 92 -24.34 16.64 3.41
C ALA A 92 -25.57 17.23 2.70
N LYS A 93 -25.66 18.57 2.65
CA LYS A 93 -26.75 19.27 1.93
C LYS A 93 -26.28 19.88 0.61
N THR A 94 -24.97 19.97 0.40
CA THR A 94 -24.35 20.56 -0.80
C THR A 94 -23.13 19.74 -1.22
N PRO A 95 -22.73 19.78 -2.51
CA PRO A 95 -21.56 19.05 -3.00
C PRO A 95 -20.25 19.42 -2.27
N ASN A 96 -20.07 20.72 -1.97
CA ASN A 96 -18.87 21.18 -1.25
C ASN A 96 -18.83 20.66 0.20
N GLN A 97 -19.99 20.56 0.87
CA GLN A 97 -20.08 19.97 2.21
C GLN A 97 -19.84 18.46 2.17
N LEU A 98 -20.35 17.76 1.16
CA LEU A 98 -20.07 16.33 0.98
C LEU A 98 -18.57 16.09 0.81
N LEU A 99 -17.92 16.86 -0.08
CA LEU A 99 -16.49 16.75 -0.31
C LEU A 99 -15.69 17.03 0.97
N ALA A 100 -16.03 18.08 1.72
CA ALA A 100 -15.39 18.39 3.00
C ALA A 100 -15.57 17.25 4.01
N LEU A 101 -16.78 16.71 4.14
CA LEU A 101 -17.06 15.57 5.03
C LEU A 101 -16.28 14.31 4.61
N ILE A 102 -16.20 14.01 3.31
CA ILE A 102 -15.41 12.89 2.79
C ILE A 102 -13.93 13.10 3.11
N ILE A 103 -13.37 14.29 2.87
CA ILE A 103 -11.96 14.58 3.16
C ILE A 103 -11.66 14.39 4.65
N PHE A 104 -12.46 15.00 5.54
CA PHE A 104 -12.24 14.89 6.98
C PHE A 104 -12.45 13.47 7.50
N SER A 105 -13.53 12.81 7.07
CA SER A 105 -13.83 11.43 7.51
C SER A 105 -12.80 10.43 6.98
N SER A 106 -12.36 10.58 5.72
CA SER A 106 -11.34 9.74 5.09
C SER A 106 -9.96 9.93 5.75
N GLY A 107 -9.56 11.18 6.03
CA GLY A 107 -8.32 11.48 6.75
C GLY A 107 -8.33 10.91 8.17
N PHE A 108 -9.44 11.09 8.89
CA PHE A 108 -9.60 10.55 10.24
C PHE A 108 -9.59 9.01 10.24
N LEU A 109 -10.39 8.36 9.38
CA LEU A 109 -10.39 6.89 9.27
C LEU A 109 -9.04 6.34 8.80
N SER A 110 -8.34 7.02 7.90
CA SER A 110 -7.01 6.58 7.42
C SER A 110 -5.94 6.59 8.51
N ALA A 111 -6.14 7.33 9.60
CA ALA A 111 -5.23 7.27 10.75
C ALA A 111 -5.38 5.96 11.56
N PHE A 112 -6.58 5.37 11.55
CA PHE A 112 -6.89 4.13 12.28
C PHE A 112 -6.89 2.88 11.39
N PHE A 113 -7.15 3.05 10.09
CA PHE A 113 -7.35 1.99 9.12
C PHE A 113 -6.40 2.13 7.92
N LEU A 114 -6.35 1.11 7.08
CA LEU A 114 -5.54 1.12 5.86
C LEU A 114 -6.12 2.12 4.85
N ASN A 115 -5.31 3.10 4.45
CA ASN A 115 -5.70 4.13 3.48
C ASN A 115 -6.33 3.55 2.21
N ASP A 116 -5.76 2.46 1.67
CA ASP A 116 -6.25 1.78 0.47
C ASP A 116 -7.72 1.34 0.60
N THR A 117 -8.11 0.84 1.77
CA THR A 117 -9.49 0.39 2.01
C THR A 117 -10.45 1.58 2.03
N ILE A 118 -10.04 2.66 2.69
CA ILE A 118 -10.83 3.89 2.82
C ILE A 118 -11.08 4.54 1.46
N VAL A 119 -10.03 4.63 0.63
CA VAL A 119 -10.13 5.18 -0.72
C VAL A 119 -11.11 4.37 -1.56
N ILE A 120 -10.95 3.05 -1.67
CA ILE A 120 -11.82 2.19 -2.50
C ILE A 120 -13.30 2.33 -2.12
N ILE A 121 -13.58 2.47 -0.82
CA ILE A 121 -14.94 2.58 -0.29
C ILE A 121 -15.56 3.95 -0.57
N PHE A 122 -14.78 5.02 -0.46
CA PHE A 122 -15.28 6.38 -0.69
C PHE A 122 -15.27 6.80 -2.17
N THR A 123 -14.46 6.16 -3.02
CA THR A 123 -14.42 6.38 -4.47
C THR A 123 -15.81 6.48 -5.12
N PRO A 124 -16.75 5.52 -4.93
CA PRO A 124 -18.09 5.65 -5.53
C PRO A 124 -18.83 6.91 -5.08
N LEU A 125 -18.66 7.37 -3.83
CA LEU A 125 -19.32 8.58 -3.33
C LEU A 125 -18.78 9.89 -3.93
N VAL A 126 -17.57 9.84 -4.50
CA VAL A 126 -16.93 11.00 -5.13
C VAL A 126 -17.27 11.07 -6.62
N ILE A 127 -17.56 9.93 -7.23
CA ILE A 127 -17.83 9.83 -8.68
C ILE A 127 -19.33 9.97 -8.98
N GLU A 128 -20.21 9.58 -8.04
CA GLU A 128 -21.66 9.82 -8.10
C GLU A 128 -22.04 11.27 -7.79
#